data_AF-A0A2J6XE00-F1
#
_entry.id   AF-A0A2J6XE00-F1
#
_cell.length_a   1.000
_cell.length_b   1.000
_cell.length_c   1.000
_cell.angle_alpha   90.00
_cell.angle_beta   90.00
_cell.angle_gamma   90.00
#
_symmetry.space_group_name_H-M   'P 1'
#
loop_
_entity.id
_entity.type
_entity.pdbx_description
1 polymer ?
#
loop_
_entity_poly.entity_id
_entity_poly.type
_entity_poly.pdbx_seq_one_letter_code
_entity_poly.pdbx_strand_id
1 'polypeptide(L)'
;APRFAAAYEQLGGLRRLGLPISPALLYNGREVQWFERARIEYWPELSGTPYEFQIGLVGVEYVAGRTFLRPDPFESRPDLRYFPETGFGVGGLFLQYWEENGGLQSFGYPISAEFDEVQPDGRAFRVQYFERARFELHPEAAGTPYVVQLGLLGSALYFGEPRPQTVQPRPTPVP
;
A
#
# COMPACT_ATOMS: atom_id res chain seq x y z
N ALA A 1 -9.86 13.82 -14.16
CA ALA A 1 -11.27 14.21 -14.37
C ALA A 1 -11.71 15.12 -13.21
N PRO A 2 -12.61 16.11 -13.40
CA PRO A 2 -13.00 17.04 -12.32
C PRO A 2 -13.49 16.33 -11.04
N ARG A 3 -14.20 15.20 -11.18
CA ARG A 3 -14.74 14.41 -10.06
C ARG A 3 -13.68 13.93 -9.08
N PHE A 4 -12.54 13.47 -9.57
CA PHE A 4 -11.47 12.86 -8.75
C PHE A 4 -10.42 13.87 -8.31
N ALA A 5 -10.43 15.11 -8.81
CA ALA A 5 -9.38 16.09 -8.51
C ALA A 5 -9.35 16.47 -7.03
N ALA A 6 -10.51 16.76 -6.43
CA ALA A 6 -10.59 17.06 -5.00
C ALA A 6 -10.22 15.85 -4.13
N ALA A 7 -10.70 14.67 -4.51
CA ALA A 7 -10.37 13.42 -3.83
C ALA A 7 -8.86 13.10 -3.90
N TYR A 8 -8.23 13.35 -5.04
CA TYR A 8 -6.79 13.18 -5.23
C TYR A 8 -5.98 14.02 -4.23
N GLU A 9 -6.31 15.31 -4.09
CA GLU A 9 -5.62 16.17 -3.11
C GLU A 9 -5.85 15.69 -1.67
N GLN A 10 -7.09 15.34 -1.31
CA GLN A 10 -7.43 14.85 0.04
C GLN A 10 -6.74 13.52 0.37
N LEU A 11 -6.61 12.63 -0.62
CA LEU A 11 -5.97 11.32 -0.48
C LEU A 11 -4.43 11.40 -0.64
N GLY A 12 -3.86 12.60 -0.63
CA GLY A 12 -2.41 12.83 -0.52
C GLY A 12 -1.68 13.15 -1.81
N GLY A 13 -2.43 13.38 -2.89
CA GLY A 13 -1.93 13.91 -4.16
C GLY A 13 -0.70 13.17 -4.67
N LEU A 14 0.27 13.95 -5.18
CA LEU A 14 1.44 13.42 -5.86
C LEU A 14 2.28 12.50 -4.97
N ARG A 15 2.38 12.82 -3.67
CA ARG A 15 3.24 12.08 -2.74
C ARG A 15 2.71 10.67 -2.45
N ARG A 16 1.38 10.51 -2.31
CA ARG A 16 0.77 9.21 -1.99
C ARG A 16 0.28 8.47 -3.24
N LEU A 17 -0.36 9.17 -4.16
CA LEU A 17 -1.02 8.54 -5.31
C LEU A 17 -0.16 8.54 -6.57
N GLY A 18 0.77 9.50 -6.70
CA GLY A 18 1.51 9.74 -7.93
C GLY A 18 0.66 10.40 -9.01
N LEU A 19 1.18 10.47 -10.23
CA LEU A 19 0.45 11.09 -11.34
C LEU A 19 -0.76 10.23 -11.76
N PRO A 20 -1.84 10.84 -12.28
CA PRO A 20 -2.93 10.09 -12.90
C PRO A 20 -2.41 9.39 -14.18
N ILE A 21 -2.70 8.10 -14.32
CA ILE A 21 -2.27 7.28 -15.47
C ILE A 21 -3.44 6.88 -16.37
N SER A 22 -4.65 7.29 -16.01
CA SER A 22 -5.87 7.02 -16.78
C SER A 22 -6.89 8.16 -16.66
N PRO A 23 -7.84 8.28 -17.61
CA PRO A 23 -9.07 9.02 -17.38
C PRO A 23 -9.94 8.31 -16.32
N ALA A 24 -11.03 8.97 -15.90
CA ALA A 24 -12.07 8.26 -15.14
C ALA A 24 -12.74 7.21 -16.04
N LEU A 25 -12.89 5.99 -15.53
CA LEU A 25 -13.43 4.85 -16.27
C LEU A 25 -14.25 3.94 -15.34
N LEU A 26 -15.11 3.10 -15.93
CA LEU A 26 -15.80 2.05 -15.18
C LEU A 26 -14.90 0.82 -15.02
N TYR A 27 -14.74 0.37 -13.78
CA TYR A 27 -13.99 -0.83 -13.42
C TYR A 27 -14.78 -1.59 -12.35
N ASN A 28 -15.09 -2.87 -12.61
CA ASN A 28 -15.90 -3.72 -11.73
C ASN A 28 -17.20 -3.05 -11.24
N GLY A 29 -17.88 -2.32 -12.13
CA GLY A 29 -19.15 -1.63 -11.83
C GLY A 29 -19.02 -0.32 -11.05
N ARG A 30 -17.79 0.16 -10.81
CA ARG A 30 -17.52 1.41 -10.10
C ARG A 30 -16.78 2.40 -10.99
N GLU A 31 -17.09 3.69 -10.88
CA GLU A 31 -16.27 4.72 -11.52
C GLU A 31 -14.96 4.87 -10.73
N VAL A 32 -13.83 4.78 -11.43
CA VAL A 32 -12.49 4.83 -10.84
C VAL A 32 -11.58 5.74 -11.65
N GLN A 33 -10.50 6.21 -11.02
CA GLN A 33 -9.35 6.75 -11.73
C GLN A 33 -8.07 6.07 -11.20
N TRP A 34 -7.23 5.59 -12.11
CA TRP A 34 -5.92 5.03 -11.79
C TRP A 34 -4.84 6.11 -11.73
N PHE A 35 -3.94 5.94 -10.78
CA PHE A 35 -2.75 6.73 -10.53
C PHE A 35 -1.54 5.79 -10.44
N GLU A 36 -0.32 6.31 -10.46
CA GLU A 36 0.89 5.48 -10.46
C GLU A 36 0.95 4.49 -9.28
N ARG A 37 0.53 4.93 -8.09
CA ARG A 37 0.65 4.15 -6.85
C ARG A 37 -0.64 3.48 -6.41
N ALA A 38 -1.79 3.93 -6.91
CA ALA A 38 -3.08 3.44 -6.44
C ALA A 38 -4.23 3.65 -7.45
N ARG A 39 -5.43 3.25 -7.05
CA ARG A 39 -6.70 3.54 -7.72
C ARG A 39 -7.62 4.26 -6.74
N ILE A 40 -8.22 5.39 -7.15
CA ILE A 40 -9.32 5.99 -6.38
C ILE A 40 -10.63 5.43 -6.94
N GLU A 41 -11.50 5.02 -6.04
CA GLU A 41 -12.83 4.48 -6.32
C GLU A 41 -13.91 5.44 -5.81
N TYR A 42 -14.92 5.70 -6.64
CA TYR A 42 -16.07 6.52 -6.28
C TYR A 42 -17.21 5.67 -5.69
N TRP A 43 -17.73 6.08 -4.53
CA TRP A 43 -18.81 5.45 -3.77
C TRP A 43 -20.02 6.38 -3.69
N PRO A 44 -20.88 6.44 -4.74
CA PRO A 44 -22.04 7.32 -4.75
C PRO A 44 -23.02 7.05 -3.61
N GLU A 45 -23.11 5.81 -3.15
CA GLU A 45 -23.91 5.39 -2.01
C GLU A 45 -23.41 5.99 -0.67
N LEU A 46 -22.19 6.52 -0.64
CA LEU A 46 -21.57 7.17 0.50
C LEU A 46 -21.41 8.69 0.28
N SER A 47 -22.16 9.28 -0.65
CA SER A 47 -22.00 10.69 -1.01
C SER A 47 -22.22 11.62 0.18
N GLY A 48 -21.33 12.61 0.33
CA GLY A 48 -21.31 13.53 1.46
C GLY A 48 -20.60 12.99 2.71
N THR A 49 -20.08 11.76 2.68
CA THR A 49 -19.26 11.20 3.77
C THR A 49 -17.76 11.24 3.42
N PRO A 50 -16.85 11.11 4.42
CA PRO A 50 -15.42 10.94 4.16
C PRO A 50 -15.05 9.68 3.36
N TYR A 51 -16.00 8.79 3.09
CA TYR A 51 -15.81 7.52 2.39
C TYR A 51 -16.36 7.53 0.96
N GLU A 52 -16.85 8.67 0.48
CA GLU A 52 -17.32 8.85 -0.90
C GLU A 52 -16.22 8.54 -1.92
N PHE A 53 -14.96 8.81 -1.57
CA PHE A 53 -13.80 8.41 -2.37
C PHE A 53 -12.83 7.63 -1.51
N GLN A 54 -12.44 6.45 -2.00
CA GLN A 54 -11.54 5.56 -1.26
C GLN A 54 -10.44 5.05 -2.18
N ILE A 55 -9.29 4.74 -1.59
CA ILE A 55 -8.27 3.96 -2.29
C ILE A 55 -8.78 2.52 -2.41
N GLY A 56 -8.71 1.96 -3.62
CA GLY A 56 -9.06 0.57 -3.89
C GLY A 56 -8.10 -0.42 -3.21
N LEU A 57 -8.48 -1.69 -3.15
CA LEU A 57 -7.68 -2.76 -2.51
C LEU A 57 -6.50 -3.23 -3.39
N VAL A 58 -5.74 -2.28 -3.93
CA VAL A 58 -4.65 -2.54 -4.89
C VAL A 58 -3.56 -3.43 -4.31
N GLY A 59 -3.35 -3.43 -2.99
CA GLY A 59 -2.43 -4.35 -2.34
C GLY A 59 -2.94 -5.79 -2.38
N VAL A 60 -4.21 -6.00 -2.02
CA VAL A 60 -4.87 -7.32 -2.10
C VAL A 60 -4.88 -7.85 -3.52
N GLU A 61 -5.27 -7.03 -4.49
CA GLU A 61 -5.31 -7.40 -5.91
C GLU A 61 -3.91 -7.78 -6.42
N TYR A 62 -2.90 -6.98 -6.07
CA TYR A 62 -1.54 -7.21 -6.52
C TYR A 62 -0.92 -8.49 -5.95
N VAL A 63 -1.22 -8.85 -4.70
CA VAL A 63 -0.68 -10.08 -4.09
C VAL A 63 -1.59 -11.29 -4.25
N ALA A 64 -2.69 -11.18 -5.01
CA ALA A 64 -3.59 -12.30 -5.26
C ALA A 64 -2.82 -13.55 -5.73
N GLY A 65 -3.08 -14.68 -5.06
CA GLY A 65 -2.40 -15.96 -5.27
C GLY A 65 -1.07 -16.14 -4.53
N ARG A 66 -0.56 -15.13 -3.81
CA ARG A 66 0.63 -15.27 -2.95
C ARG A 66 0.22 -15.76 -1.56
N THR A 67 1.11 -16.52 -0.93
CA THR A 67 1.02 -16.88 0.49
C THR A 67 2.19 -16.24 1.23
N PHE A 68 1.90 -15.56 2.33
CA PHE A 68 2.89 -14.99 3.22
C PHE A 68 2.91 -15.76 4.53
N LEU A 69 4.10 -16.07 5.03
CA LEU A 69 4.27 -16.68 6.33
C LEU A 69 3.83 -15.68 7.40
N ARG A 70 2.88 -16.10 8.23
CA ARG A 70 2.43 -15.30 9.37
C ARG A 70 3.41 -15.48 10.53
N PRO A 71 3.80 -14.39 11.21
CA PRO A 71 4.54 -14.51 12.45
C PRO A 71 3.65 -15.13 13.55
N ASP A 72 4.28 -15.67 14.59
CA ASP A 72 3.56 -15.99 15.82
C ASP A 72 2.91 -14.71 16.39
N PRO A 73 1.72 -14.80 17.01
CA PRO A 73 1.10 -13.66 17.66
C PRO A 73 2.04 -13.03 18.71
N PHE A 74 2.08 -11.71 18.75
CA PHE A 74 2.88 -10.96 19.72
C PHE A 74 2.10 -9.79 20.30
N GLU A 75 2.51 -9.32 21.48
CA GLU A 75 1.92 -8.14 22.10
C GLU A 75 2.38 -6.86 21.39
N SER A 76 1.42 -5.97 21.14
CA SER A 76 1.69 -4.65 20.60
C SER A 76 2.49 -3.79 21.59
N ARG A 77 3.46 -3.03 21.05
CA ARG A 77 4.36 -2.09 21.74
C ARG A 77 4.40 -0.78 20.94
N PRO A 78 4.93 0.33 21.50
CA PRO A 78 4.91 1.63 20.82
C PRO A 78 5.51 1.65 19.40
N ASP A 79 6.49 0.79 19.13
CA ASP A 79 7.21 0.70 17.86
C ASP A 79 6.82 -0.55 17.04
N LEU A 80 5.83 -1.33 17.49
CA LEU A 80 5.43 -2.58 16.86
C LEU A 80 3.96 -2.90 17.17
N ARG A 81 3.11 -2.94 16.15
CA ARG A 81 1.67 -3.19 16.31
C ARG A 81 1.23 -4.48 15.66
N TYR A 82 0.57 -5.34 16.43
CA TYR A 82 -0.07 -6.57 15.93
C TYR A 82 -1.53 -6.32 15.54
N PHE A 83 -1.98 -6.96 14.47
CA PHE A 83 -3.36 -6.90 13.95
C PHE A 83 -3.96 -8.31 13.90
N PRO A 84 -4.83 -8.69 14.85
CA PRO A 84 -5.43 -10.03 14.87
C PRO A 84 -6.31 -10.32 13.65
N GLU A 85 -6.81 -9.30 12.96
CA GLU A 85 -7.65 -9.41 11.77
C GLU A 85 -6.94 -10.13 10.61
N THR A 86 -5.63 -9.90 10.48
CA THR A 86 -4.82 -10.50 9.41
C THR A 86 -3.73 -11.43 9.93
N GLY A 87 -3.41 -11.35 11.23
CA GLY A 87 -2.33 -12.10 11.86
C GLY A 87 -0.94 -11.55 11.53
N PHE A 88 -0.84 -10.33 10.99
CA PHE A 88 0.42 -9.63 10.73
C PHE A 88 0.59 -8.44 11.66
N GLY A 89 1.80 -7.90 11.71
CA GLY A 89 2.05 -6.64 12.37
C GLY A 89 2.95 -5.71 11.58
N VAL A 90 3.04 -4.48 12.05
CA VAL A 90 3.76 -3.38 11.42
C VAL A 90 4.68 -2.79 12.47
N GLY A 91 5.95 -2.56 12.14
CA GLY A 91 6.93 -2.03 13.07
C GLY A 91 7.73 -0.86 12.50
N GLY A 92 8.50 -0.21 13.38
CA GLY A 92 9.51 0.78 13.03
C GLY A 92 9.02 1.89 12.10
N LEU A 93 9.80 2.17 11.05
CA LEU A 93 9.50 3.25 10.09
C LEU A 93 8.18 3.03 9.33
N PHE A 94 7.79 1.77 9.10
CA PHE A 94 6.51 1.48 8.44
C PHE A 94 5.33 1.76 9.36
N LEU A 95 5.44 1.46 10.66
CA LEU A 95 4.39 1.79 11.62
C LEU A 95 4.25 3.31 11.76
N GLN A 96 5.37 4.01 11.93
CA GLN A 96 5.38 5.47 11.99
C GLN A 96 4.72 6.09 10.76
N TYR A 97 5.14 5.66 9.56
CA TYR A 97 4.55 6.16 8.31
C TYR A 97 3.06 5.84 8.21
N TRP A 98 2.63 4.63 8.59
CA TRP A 98 1.23 4.22 8.58
C TRP A 98 0.40 5.15 9.47
N GLU A 99 0.83 5.38 10.71
CA GLU A 99 0.12 6.22 11.69
C GLU A 99 0.04 7.69 11.26
N GLU A 100 1.15 8.25 10.77
CA GLU A 100 1.22 9.64 10.32
C GLU A 100 0.41 9.92 9.05
N ASN A 101 0.15 8.90 8.23
CA ASN A 101 -0.48 9.05 6.91
C ASN A 101 -1.90 8.47 6.83
N GLY A 102 -2.62 8.46 7.96
CA GLY A 102 -4.06 8.14 8.02
C GLY A 102 -4.39 6.67 8.29
N GLY A 103 -3.38 5.86 8.58
CA GLY A 103 -3.51 4.50 9.09
C GLY A 103 -4.51 3.63 8.36
N LEU A 104 -5.43 3.04 9.14
CA LEU A 104 -6.37 2.03 8.66
C LEU A 104 -7.23 2.54 7.51
N GLN A 105 -7.67 3.80 7.56
CA GLN A 105 -8.51 4.39 6.52
C GLN A 105 -7.76 4.53 5.20
N SER A 106 -6.46 4.85 5.24
CA SER A 106 -5.66 5.09 4.03
C SER A 106 -5.08 3.80 3.46
N PHE A 107 -4.60 2.89 4.30
CA PHE A 107 -3.81 1.74 3.87
C PHE A 107 -4.48 0.39 4.11
N GLY A 108 -5.47 0.33 5.00
CA GLY A 108 -6.02 -0.92 5.50
C GLY A 108 -5.05 -1.67 6.43
N TYR A 109 -5.35 -2.93 6.67
CA TYR A 109 -4.53 -3.82 7.50
C TYR A 109 -3.26 -4.27 6.77
N PRO A 110 -2.17 -4.61 7.50
CA PRO A 110 -1.04 -5.32 6.91
C PRO A 110 -1.48 -6.71 6.44
N ILE A 111 -1.04 -7.12 5.25
CA ILE A 111 -1.35 -8.44 4.67
C ILE A 111 -0.10 -9.28 4.40
N SER A 112 1.06 -8.79 4.84
CA SER A 112 2.33 -9.51 4.85
C SER A 112 3.20 -9.08 6.03
N ALA A 113 4.24 -9.87 6.32
CA ALA A 113 5.39 -9.38 7.07
C ALA A 113 6.22 -8.41 6.21
N GLU A 114 7.24 -7.81 6.81
CA GLU A 114 8.32 -7.13 6.10
C GLU A 114 9.26 -8.13 5.40
N PHE A 115 9.64 -7.85 4.14
CA PHE A 115 10.59 -8.69 3.39
C PHE A 115 11.26 -7.91 2.25
N ASP A 116 12.27 -8.48 1.61
CA ASP A 116 12.97 -7.82 0.51
C ASP A 116 12.41 -8.28 -0.86
N GLU A 117 12.14 -7.32 -1.75
CA GLU A 117 11.78 -7.57 -3.16
C GLU A 117 12.83 -6.98 -4.09
N VAL A 118 13.23 -7.75 -5.10
CA VAL A 118 14.10 -7.28 -6.18
C VAL A 118 13.25 -6.93 -7.39
N GLN A 119 13.26 -5.66 -7.73
CA GLN A 119 12.53 -5.10 -8.87
C GLN A 119 13.19 -5.52 -10.19
N PRO A 120 12.47 -5.46 -11.33
CA PRO A 120 13.02 -5.84 -12.64
C PRO A 120 14.28 -5.05 -13.06
N ASP A 121 14.48 -3.85 -12.52
CA ASP A 121 15.67 -3.02 -12.73
C ASP A 121 16.87 -3.43 -11.85
N GLY A 122 16.71 -4.46 -11.01
CA GLY A 122 17.73 -4.99 -10.11
C GLY A 122 17.80 -4.29 -8.75
N ARG A 123 17.00 -3.25 -8.49
CA ARG A 123 16.97 -2.60 -7.18
C ARG A 123 16.24 -3.47 -6.16
N ALA A 124 16.81 -3.59 -4.97
CA ALA A 124 16.20 -4.28 -3.84
C ALA A 124 15.59 -3.27 -2.87
N PHE A 125 14.35 -3.52 -2.45
CA PHE A 125 13.66 -2.74 -1.44
C PHE A 125 13.16 -3.64 -0.34
N ARG A 126 13.29 -3.16 0.90
CA ARG A 126 12.50 -3.69 2.02
C ARG A 126 11.07 -3.20 1.84
N VAL A 127 10.11 -4.12 1.80
CA VAL A 127 8.71 -3.84 1.55
C VAL A 127 7.78 -4.49 2.56
N GLN A 128 6.58 -3.94 2.68
CA GLN A 128 5.45 -4.58 3.33
C GLN A 128 4.16 -4.27 2.56
N TYR A 129 3.31 -5.27 2.39
CA TYR A 129 2.01 -5.12 1.76
C TYR A 129 0.92 -4.85 2.80
N PHE A 130 0.06 -3.92 2.45
CA PHE A 130 -1.18 -3.57 3.13
C PHE A 130 -2.34 -3.78 2.16
N GLU A 131 -3.58 -3.78 2.64
CA GLU A 131 -4.74 -4.00 1.76
C GLU A 131 -4.79 -3.00 0.58
N ARG A 132 -4.42 -1.74 0.81
CA ARG A 132 -4.54 -0.64 -0.16
C ARG A 132 -3.20 -0.10 -0.68
N ALA A 133 -2.06 -0.67 -0.27
CA ALA A 133 -0.75 -0.16 -0.65
C ALA A 133 0.38 -1.19 -0.49
N ARG A 134 1.53 -0.91 -1.11
CA ARG A 134 2.82 -1.49 -0.75
C ARG A 134 3.71 -0.38 -0.22
N PHE A 135 4.29 -0.55 0.96
CA PHE A 135 5.30 0.36 1.47
C PHE A 135 6.67 -0.11 1.02
N GLU A 136 7.53 0.84 0.68
CA GLU A 136 8.92 0.62 0.26
C GLU A 136 9.83 1.50 1.12
N LEU A 137 10.86 0.89 1.69
CA LEU A 137 11.91 1.62 2.39
C LEU A 137 12.97 2.09 1.38
N HIS A 138 13.28 3.38 1.42
CA HIS A 138 14.28 4.06 0.60
C HIS A 138 15.41 4.60 1.47
N PRO A 139 16.47 3.80 1.75
CA PRO A 139 17.58 4.23 2.59
C PRO A 139 18.31 5.46 2.05
N GLU A 140 18.30 5.67 0.73
CA GLU A 140 18.85 6.87 0.07
C GLU A 140 18.15 8.16 0.50
N ALA A 141 16.94 8.07 1.03
CA ALA A 141 16.13 9.18 1.52
C ALA A 141 16.08 9.26 3.05
N ALA A 142 17.00 8.59 3.76
CA ALA A 142 17.08 8.60 5.22
C ALA A 142 17.14 10.02 5.79
N GLY A 143 16.42 10.25 6.88
CA GLY A 143 16.29 11.57 7.51
C GLY A 143 15.32 12.52 6.80
N THR A 144 14.66 12.08 5.72
CA THR A 144 13.61 12.85 5.04
C THR A 144 12.23 12.18 5.21
N PRO A 145 11.14 12.91 4.96
CA PRO A 145 9.80 12.31 4.91
C PRO A 145 9.61 11.26 3.79
N TYR A 146 10.58 11.08 2.89
CA TYR A 146 10.53 10.16 1.76
C TYR A 146 11.28 8.85 2.00
N VAL A 147 11.74 8.60 3.22
CA VAL A 147 12.37 7.33 3.60
C VAL A 147 11.41 6.14 3.47
N VAL A 148 10.11 6.36 3.62
CA VAL A 148 9.05 5.40 3.25
C VAL A 148 8.23 6.00 2.12
N GLN A 149 8.05 5.23 1.05
CA GLN A 149 7.23 5.61 -0.10
C GLN A 149 6.24 4.50 -0.44
N LEU A 150 5.19 4.84 -1.17
CA LEU A 150 4.27 3.83 -1.71
C LEU A 150 4.78 3.35 -3.06
N GLY A 151 4.74 2.02 -3.23
CA GLY A 151 5.07 1.35 -4.47
C GLY A 151 4.07 1.62 -5.59
N LEU A 152 4.51 1.39 -6.83
CA LEU A 152 3.76 1.69 -8.05
C LEU A 152 2.68 0.64 -8.38
N LEU A 153 1.86 0.26 -7.37
CA LEU A 153 0.86 -0.79 -7.56
C LEU A 153 -0.24 -0.42 -8.55
N GLY A 154 -0.55 0.88 -8.67
CA GLY A 154 -1.52 1.37 -9.64
C GLY A 154 -1.05 1.16 -11.07
N SER A 155 0.18 1.57 -11.39
CA SER A 155 0.82 1.27 -12.69
C SER A 155 0.91 -0.23 -12.94
N ALA A 156 1.38 -0.99 -11.95
CA ALA A 156 1.61 -2.41 -12.13
C ALA A 156 0.32 -3.19 -12.44
N LEU A 157 -0.79 -2.85 -11.76
CA LEU A 157 -2.10 -3.45 -12.03
C LEU A 157 -2.72 -2.95 -13.32
N TYR A 158 -2.63 -1.65 -13.62
CA TYR A 158 -3.26 -1.06 -14.80
C TYR A 158 -2.59 -1.51 -16.11
N PHE A 159 -1.26 -1.59 -16.13
CA PHE A 159 -0.49 -2.01 -17.31
C PHE A 159 -0.19 -3.51 -17.34
N GLY A 160 -0.53 -4.26 -16.27
CA GLY A 160 -0.24 -5.69 -16.18
C GLY A 160 1.25 -6.01 -16.11
N GLU A 161 2.01 -5.20 -15.37
CA GLU A 161 3.46 -5.35 -15.26
C GLU A 161 3.83 -6.66 -14.54
N PRO A 162 4.94 -7.30 -14.92
CA PRO A 162 5.43 -8.49 -14.24
C PRO A 162 5.77 -8.19 -12.77
N ARG A 163 5.40 -9.10 -11.88
CA ARG A 163 5.70 -8.97 -10.45
C ARG A 163 7.20 -9.14 -10.16
N PRO A 164 7.76 -8.41 -9.19
CA PRO A 164 9.15 -8.55 -8.79
C PRO A 164 9.43 -9.92 -8.18
N GLN A 165 10.71 -10.29 -8.16
CA GLN A 165 11.14 -11.50 -7.49
C GLN A 165 11.14 -11.26 -5.99
N THR A 166 10.37 -12.08 -5.28
CA THR A 166 10.31 -12.04 -3.82
C THR A 166 11.51 -12.77 -3.24
N VAL A 167 12.33 -12.08 -2.46
CA VAL A 167 13.31 -12.71 -1.59
C VAL A 167 12.68 -12.78 -0.21
N GLN A 168 11.83 -13.81 0.00
CA GLN A 168 11.24 -13.99 1.32
C GLN A 168 12.36 -14.21 2.34
N PRO A 169 12.32 -13.54 3.51
CA PRO A 169 13.25 -13.84 4.57
C PRO A 169 13.10 -15.31 4.92
N ARG A 170 14.22 -16.03 4.94
CA ARG A 170 14.27 -17.30 5.66
C ARG A 170 13.95 -16.98 7.12
N PRO A 171 13.00 -17.64 7.78
CA PRO A 171 12.81 -17.45 9.21
C PRO A 171 14.14 -17.77 9.89
N THR A 172 14.78 -16.76 10.47
CA THR A 172 15.84 -17.01 11.45
C THR A 172 15.13 -17.52 12.70
N PRO A 173 15.49 -18.71 13.23
CA PRO A 173 15.02 -19.12 14.54
C PRO A 173 15.42 -18.02 15.53
N VAL A 174 14.43 -17.42 16.20
CA VAL A 174 14.73 -16.61 17.38
C VAL A 174 15.31 -17.57 18.42
N PRO A 175 16.50 -17.31 19.01
CA PRO A 175 17.09 -18.14 20.05
C PRO A 175 16.19 -18.30 21.28
#